data_AF-A0A5P8M6K0-F1
#
_entry.id   AF-A0A5P8M6K0-F1
#
_cell.length_a   1.000
_cell.length_b   1.000
_cell.length_c   1.000
_cell.angle_alpha   90.00
_cell.angle_beta   90.00
_cell.angle_gamma   90.00
#
_symmetry.space_group_name_H-M   'P 1'
#
loop_
_entity.id
_entity.type
_entity.pdbx_description
1 polymer ?
#
loop_
_entity_poly.entity_id
_entity_poly.type
_entity_poly.pdbx_seq_one_letter_code
_entity_poly.pdbx_strand_id
1 'polypeptide(L)'
;MDEFNQEMDTVYGWKIQGDKIVPPETRLPKNVIERIAWIRQYTEEGLTFLGALIAVLAPDEEDAKAQFALGAGESEWLPMTKECREWLYNSPFTTIRQQAIALALMYGAKGE
;
A
#
# COMPACT_ATOMS: atom_id res chain seq x y z
N MET A 1 -12.06 12.37 -16.88
CA MET A 1 -12.65 12.88 -15.63
C MET A 1 -12.98 11.74 -14.70
N ASP A 2 -13.54 10.65 -15.21
CA ASP A 2 -13.95 9.51 -14.38
C ASP A 2 -12.79 8.82 -13.65
N GLU A 3 -11.70 8.47 -14.34
CA GLU A 3 -10.51 7.86 -13.69
C GLU A 3 -9.86 8.81 -12.67
N PHE A 4 -9.72 10.10 -13.03
CA PHE A 4 -9.19 11.12 -12.11
C PHE A 4 -10.02 11.20 -10.82
N ASN A 5 -11.35 11.26 -10.95
CA ASN A 5 -12.22 11.30 -9.78
C ASN A 5 -12.14 10.01 -8.96
N GLN A 6 -12.05 8.84 -9.60
CA GLN A 6 -11.88 7.55 -8.91
C GLN A 6 -10.59 7.49 -8.11
N GLU A 7 -9.47 7.93 -8.70
CA GLU A 7 -8.17 7.99 -8.02
C GLU A 7 -8.22 8.96 -6.83
N MET A 8 -8.80 10.15 -7.02
CA MET A 8 -8.94 11.14 -5.94
C MET A 8 -9.84 10.63 -4.81
N ASP A 9 -10.96 9.97 -5.12
CA ASP A 9 -11.89 9.41 -4.14
C ASP A 9 -11.22 8.35 -3.24
N THR A 10 -10.21 7.66 -3.77
CA THR A 10 -9.43 6.64 -3.03
C THR A 10 -8.68 7.24 -1.83
N VAL A 11 -8.34 8.54 -1.88
CA VAL A 11 -7.62 9.25 -0.80
C VAL A 11 -8.48 10.27 -0.07
N TYR A 12 -9.31 11.01 -0.82
CA TYR A 12 -10.08 12.14 -0.30
C TYR A 12 -11.55 11.79 0.00
N GLY A 13 -12.03 10.60 -0.39
CA GLY A 13 -13.42 10.17 -0.27
C GLY A 13 -13.88 9.79 1.14
N TRP A 14 -13.40 10.48 2.17
CA TRP A 14 -13.80 10.28 3.56
C TRP A 14 -15.29 10.56 3.75
N LYS A 15 -15.95 9.75 4.57
CA LYS A 15 -17.41 9.87 4.83
C LYS A 15 -17.67 10.05 6.31
N ILE A 16 -18.75 10.75 6.64
CA ILE A 16 -19.29 10.80 8.00
C ILE A 16 -20.51 9.88 8.04
N GLN A 17 -20.51 8.90 8.95
CA GLN A 17 -21.64 8.00 9.20
C GLN A 17 -22.03 8.11 10.68
N GLY A 18 -23.10 8.86 10.95
CA GLY A 18 -23.48 9.20 12.31
C GLY A 18 -22.42 10.09 12.96
N ASP A 19 -21.83 9.60 14.05
CA ASP A 19 -20.75 10.23 14.81
C ASP A 19 -19.34 9.75 14.41
N LYS A 20 -19.23 8.87 13.41
CA LYS A 20 -17.95 8.27 12.99
C LYS A 20 -17.46 8.80 11.66
N ILE A 21 -16.15 9.00 11.57
CA ILE A 21 -15.43 9.21 10.31
C ILE A 21 -15.08 7.84 9.74
N VAL A 22 -15.46 7.60 8.49
CA VAL A 22 -15.22 6.37 7.75
C VAL A 22 -14.16 6.62 6.67
N PRO A 23 -13.09 5.82 6.62
CA PRO A 23 -12.04 5.97 5.62
C PRO A 23 -12.57 5.70 4.20
N PRO A 24 -11.95 6.30 3.17
CA PRO A 24 -12.29 6.00 1.78
C PRO A 24 -12.04 4.53 1.47
N GLU A 25 -12.73 4.02 0.45
CA GLU A 25 -12.48 2.67 -0.05
C GLU A 25 -11.26 2.67 -0.94
N THR A 26 -10.21 1.97 -0.52
CA THR A 26 -8.97 1.86 -1.29
C THR A 26 -9.14 0.80 -2.38
N ARG A 27 -9.50 1.20 -3.60
CA ARG A 27 -9.58 0.30 -4.77
C ARG A 27 -8.18 -0.03 -5.26
N LEU A 28 -7.60 -1.07 -4.67
CA LEU A 28 -6.24 -1.50 -4.99
C LEU A 28 -6.29 -2.74 -5.89
N PRO A 29 -5.39 -2.87 -6.88
CA PRO A 29 -5.31 -4.09 -7.67
C PRO A 29 -4.84 -5.27 -6.80
N LYS A 30 -5.23 -6.47 -7.20
CA LYS A 30 -5.01 -7.70 -6.43
C LYS A 30 -3.55 -7.92 -6.02
N ASN A 31 -2.61 -7.67 -6.94
CA ASN A 31 -1.17 -7.79 -6.68
C ASN A 31 -0.66 -6.83 -5.58
N VAL A 32 -1.25 -5.64 -5.46
CA VAL A 32 -0.92 -4.68 -4.38
C VAL A 32 -1.54 -5.15 -3.06
N ILE A 33 -2.78 -5.66 -3.09
CA ILE A 33 -3.43 -6.25 -1.91
C ILE A 33 -2.61 -7.42 -1.36
N GLU A 34 -2.10 -8.28 -2.24
CA GLU A 34 -1.23 -9.40 -1.86
C GLU A 34 0.07 -8.91 -1.20
N ARG A 35 0.72 -7.85 -1.71
CA ARG A 35 1.89 -7.24 -1.03
C ARG A 35 1.52 -6.65 0.34
N ILE A 36 0.36 -6.01 0.46
CA ILE A 36 -0.11 -5.46 1.75
C ILE A 36 -0.40 -6.61 2.75
N ALA A 37 -1.02 -7.69 2.30
CA ALA A 37 -1.26 -8.87 3.13
C ALA A 37 0.05 -9.52 3.57
N TRP A 38 1.01 -9.66 2.64
CA TRP A 38 2.34 -10.17 2.94
C TRP A 38 3.07 -9.33 3.98
N ILE A 39 3.05 -8.00 3.91
CA ILE A 39 3.78 -7.19 4.90
C ILE A 39 3.11 -7.18 6.27
N ARG A 40 1.78 -7.34 6.30
CA ARG A 40 0.99 -7.32 7.54
C ARG A 40 1.32 -8.45 8.50
N GLN A 41 1.78 -9.59 8.01
CA GLN A 41 2.19 -10.68 8.90
C GLN A 41 3.36 -10.28 9.83
N TYR A 42 4.15 -9.28 9.44
CA TYR A 42 5.30 -8.80 10.22
C TYR A 42 4.96 -7.61 11.13
N THR A 43 3.73 -7.08 11.10
CA THR A 43 3.39 -5.87 11.90
C THR A 43 3.41 -6.12 13.41
N GLU A 44 3.22 -7.38 13.84
CA GLU A 44 3.32 -7.76 15.25
C GLU A 44 4.78 -8.04 15.68
N GLU A 45 5.70 -8.14 14.73
CA GLU A 45 7.12 -8.46 14.95
C GLU A 45 8.02 -7.21 15.04
N GLY A 46 7.43 -6.05 15.34
CA GLY A 46 8.16 -4.79 15.50
C GLY A 46 8.39 -4.01 14.19
N LEU A 47 7.76 -4.42 13.09
CA LEU A 47 7.79 -3.66 11.85
C LEU A 47 7.08 -2.30 12.01
N THR A 48 7.83 -1.22 11.79
CA THR A 48 7.27 0.14 11.83
C THR A 48 6.33 0.37 10.65
N PHE A 49 5.38 1.30 10.80
CA PHE A 49 4.51 1.71 9.70
C PHE A 49 5.29 2.18 8.47
N LEU A 50 6.34 2.98 8.67
CA LEU A 50 7.19 3.45 7.57
C LEU A 50 7.94 2.29 6.91
N GLY A 51 8.45 1.34 7.68
CA GLY A 51 9.07 0.13 7.17
C GLY A 51 8.09 -0.70 6.34
N ALA A 52 6.85 -0.87 6.80
CA ALA A 52 5.81 -1.56 6.06
C ALA A 52 5.45 -0.83 4.74
N LEU A 53 5.35 0.50 4.79
CA LEU A 53 5.07 1.31 3.61
C LEU A 53 6.20 1.21 2.58
N ILE A 54 7.46 1.35 3.00
CA ILE A 54 8.64 1.20 2.13
C ILE A 54 8.69 -0.21 1.55
N ALA A 55 8.43 -1.24 2.36
CA ALA A 55 8.42 -2.61 1.90
C ALA A 55 7.33 -2.86 0.85
N VAL A 56 6.13 -2.30 1.00
CA VAL A 56 5.07 -2.43 -0.03
C VAL A 56 5.41 -1.64 -1.29
N LEU A 57 5.85 -0.40 -1.16
CA LEU A 57 6.13 0.49 -2.29
C LEU A 57 7.38 0.08 -3.08
N ALA A 58 8.44 -0.35 -2.39
CA ALA A 58 9.76 -0.70 -2.92
C ALA A 58 10.22 0.21 -4.09
N PRO A 59 10.34 1.54 -3.85
CA PRO A 59 10.75 2.50 -4.89
C PRO A 59 12.16 2.19 -5.43
N ASP A 60 13.06 1.81 -4.53
CA ASP A 60 14.28 1.07 -4.81
C ASP A 60 14.13 -0.30 -4.15
N GLU A 61 14.10 -1.36 -4.97
CA GLU A 61 13.83 -2.70 -4.49
C GLU A 61 15.00 -3.33 -3.76
N GLU A 62 16.24 -3.00 -4.14
CA GLU A 62 17.42 -3.53 -3.47
C GLU A 62 17.57 -2.88 -2.09
N ASP A 63 17.37 -1.56 -2.00
CA ASP A 63 17.38 -0.86 -0.71
C ASP A 63 16.23 -1.31 0.20
N ALA A 64 14.99 -1.39 -0.32
CA ALA A 64 13.84 -1.84 0.45
C ALA A 64 14.02 -3.27 0.98
N LYS A 65 14.57 -4.17 0.16
CA LYS A 65 14.91 -5.54 0.55
C LYS A 65 16.00 -5.57 1.62
N ALA A 66 17.05 -4.77 1.46
CA ALA A 66 18.14 -4.68 2.44
C ALA A 66 17.62 -4.19 3.80
N GLN A 67 16.78 -3.14 3.81
CA GLN A 67 16.19 -2.62 5.04
C GLN A 67 15.22 -3.62 5.69
N PHE A 68 14.40 -4.32 4.90
CA PHE A 68 13.52 -5.36 5.40
C PHE A 68 14.32 -6.50 6.06
N ALA A 69 15.41 -6.95 5.43
CA ALA A 69 16.26 -8.01 5.96
C ALA A 69 16.90 -7.69 7.33
N LEU A 70 17.09 -6.41 7.67
CA LEU A 70 17.59 -6.01 8.99
C LEU A 70 16.61 -6.33 10.13
N GLY A 71 15.31 -6.35 9.85
CA GLY A 71 14.26 -6.58 10.84
C GLY A 71 13.55 -7.93 10.70
N ALA A 72 13.61 -8.56 9.53
CA ALA A 72 12.75 -9.70 9.20
C ALA A 72 13.39 -11.08 9.42
N GLY A 73 14.63 -11.16 9.90
CA GLY A 73 15.31 -12.44 10.20
C GLY A 73 15.40 -13.37 8.98
N GLU A 74 14.79 -14.56 9.09
CA GLU A 74 14.76 -15.58 8.01
C GLU A 74 13.62 -15.39 7.01
N SER A 75 12.83 -14.32 7.14
CA SER A 75 11.65 -14.09 6.31
C SER A 75 11.99 -13.78 4.86
N GLU A 76 11.23 -14.36 3.93
CA GLU A 76 11.43 -14.15 2.50
C GLU A 76 10.86 -12.80 2.04
N TRP A 77 11.69 -12.05 1.30
CA TRP A 77 11.29 -10.85 0.58
C TRP A 77 10.32 -11.22 -0.55
N LEU A 78 9.16 -10.57 -0.60
CA LEU A 78 8.24 -10.67 -1.73
C LEU A 78 8.72 -9.74 -2.87
N PRO A 79 9.14 -10.27 -4.03
CA PRO A 79 9.62 -9.43 -5.13
C PRO A 79 8.52 -8.52 -5.69
N MET A 80 8.91 -7.34 -6.15
CA MET A 80 8.01 -6.42 -6.84
C MET A 80 7.73 -6.98 -8.24
N THR A 81 6.45 -7.26 -8.54
CA THR A 81 6.07 -7.69 -9.89
C THR A 81 6.09 -6.51 -10.85
N LYS A 82 6.35 -6.79 -12.14
CA LYS A 82 6.32 -5.77 -13.20
C LYS A 82 4.98 -5.03 -13.23
N GLU A 83 3.88 -5.77 -13.16
CA GLU A 83 2.52 -5.20 -13.16
C GLU A 83 2.27 -4.26 -11.98
N CYS A 84 2.76 -4.62 -10.79
CA CYS A 84 2.62 -3.78 -9.59
C CYS A 84 3.46 -2.51 -9.72
N ARG A 85 4.70 -2.63 -10.23
CA ARG A 85 5.59 -1.49 -10.48
C ARG A 85 5.03 -0.56 -11.54
N GLU A 86 4.49 -1.08 -12.64
CA GLU A 86 3.87 -0.30 -13.70
C GLU A 86 2.62 0.43 -13.20
N TRP A 87 1.75 -0.25 -12.45
CA TRP A 87 0.60 0.41 -11.82
C TRP A 87 1.03 1.50 -10.83
N LEU A 88 2.07 1.28 -10.02
CA LEU A 88 2.51 2.27 -9.05
C LEU A 88 3.20 3.49 -9.67
N TYR A 89 4.15 3.27 -10.57
CA TYR A 89 5.13 4.29 -10.96
C TYR A 89 5.01 4.76 -12.42
N ASN A 90 4.31 4.02 -13.29
CA ASN A 90 4.09 4.43 -14.69
C ASN A 90 2.72 5.10 -14.87
N SER A 91 2.33 5.95 -13.92
CA SER A 91 1.03 6.63 -13.91
C SER A 91 1.15 8.07 -13.42
N PRO A 92 0.37 9.03 -13.96
CA PRO A 92 0.27 10.37 -13.39
C PRO A 92 -0.30 10.36 -11.96
N PHE A 93 -0.93 9.26 -11.54
CA PHE A 93 -1.51 9.08 -10.21
C PHE A 93 -0.55 8.46 -9.19
N THR A 94 0.75 8.34 -9.51
CA THR A 94 1.76 7.71 -8.64
C THR A 94 1.64 8.15 -7.18
N THR A 95 1.61 9.45 -6.92
CA THR A 95 1.50 9.99 -5.55
C THR A 95 0.19 9.61 -4.86
N ILE A 96 -0.93 9.62 -5.60
CA ILE A 96 -2.25 9.25 -5.09
C ILE A 96 -2.30 7.75 -4.75
N ARG A 97 -1.72 6.90 -5.61
CA ARG A 97 -1.64 5.44 -5.39
C ARG A 97 -0.76 5.08 -4.19
N GLN A 98 0.34 5.80 -3.98
CA GLN A 98 1.17 5.65 -2.78
C GLN A 98 0.40 6.02 -1.49
N GLN A 99 -0.38 7.11 -1.54
CA GLN A 99 -1.25 7.51 -0.43
C GLN A 99 -2.38 6.49 -0.18
N ALA A 100 -2.96 5.92 -1.24
CA ALA A 100 -3.96 4.87 -1.14
C ALA A 100 -3.42 3.62 -0.43
N ILE A 101 -2.17 3.22 -0.72
CA ILE A 101 -1.49 2.13 -0.01
C ILE A 101 -1.27 2.47 1.47
N ALA A 102 -0.86 3.69 1.78
CA ALA A 102 -0.72 4.14 3.17
C ALA A 102 -2.05 4.04 3.94
N LEU A 103 -3.16 4.48 3.32
CA LEU A 103 -4.50 4.33 3.88
C LEU A 103 -4.90 2.87 4.06
N ALA A 104 -4.62 2.01 3.07
CA ALA A 104 -4.92 0.59 3.16
C ALA A 104 -4.11 -0.11 4.27
N LEU A 105 -2.86 0.29 4.50
CA LEU A 105 -2.06 -0.20 5.62
C LEU A 105 -2.70 0.20 6.97
N MET A 106 -3.11 1.46 7.12
CA MET A 106 -3.71 1.98 8.37
C MET A 106 -5.11 1.46 8.66
N TYR A 107 -5.98 1.37 7.64
CA TYR A 107 -7.41 1.16 7.82
C TYR A 107 -7.93 -0.17 7.23
N GLY A 108 -7.10 -0.92 6.50
CA GLY A 108 -7.52 -2.10 5.76
C GLY A 108 -7.64 -1.83 4.26
N ALA A 109 -7.14 -2.77 3.45
CA ALA A 109 -7.47 -2.84 2.04
C ALA A 109 -8.86 -3.48 1.89
N LYS A 110 -9.73 -2.90 1.08
CA LYS A 110 -10.90 -3.59 0.53
C LYS A 110 -10.60 -3.92 -0.93
N GLY A 111 -10.66 -5.20 -1.28
CA GLY A 111 -10.55 -5.64 -2.68
C GLY A 111 -11.87 -5.46 -3.42
N GLU A 112 -11.79 -5.31 -4.74
CA GLU A 112 -12.91 -5.56 -5.66
C GLU A 112 -13.13 -7.06 -5.87
#